data_AF-A0A1H8BI20-F1
#
_entry.id   AF-A0A1H8BI20-F1
#
_cell.length_a   1.000
_cell.length_b   1.000
_cell.length_c   1.000
_cell.angle_alpha   90.00
_cell.angle_beta   90.00
_cell.angle_gamma   90.00
#
_symmetry.space_group_name_H-M   'P 1'
#
loop_
_entity.id
_entity.type
_entity.pdbx_description
1 polymer ?
#
loop_
_entity_poly.entity_id
_entity_poly.type
_entity_poly.pdbx_seq_one_letter_code
_entity_poly.pdbx_strand_id
1 'polypeptide(L)'
;MNPDRAWMRISISGHPGYARMHTSTNDNLDRGYPSEDAAWTHELRPTEHHPDALARAREHAGASRTGVSGIEVEVYVNGQRV
;
A
#
# COMPACT_ATOMS: atom_id res chain seq x y z
N MET A 1 11.26 5.77 -12.66
CA MET A 1 11.14 6.34 -11.30
C MET A 1 12.48 6.97 -10.98
N ASN A 2 12.48 8.21 -10.48
CA ASN A 2 13.72 8.90 -10.11
C ASN A 2 14.17 8.37 -8.73
N PRO A 3 15.36 7.75 -8.57
CA PRO A 3 15.79 7.19 -7.29
C PRO A 3 15.93 8.24 -6.18
N ASP A 4 15.99 9.53 -6.53
CA ASP A 4 16.23 10.64 -5.60
C ASP A 4 14.95 11.17 -4.90
N ARG A 5 13.77 10.59 -5.16
CA ARG A 5 12.49 11.03 -4.57
C ARG A 5 11.86 9.93 -3.71
N ALA A 6 11.31 10.32 -2.56
CA ALA A 6 10.53 9.44 -1.72
C ALA A 6 9.25 8.99 -2.47
N TRP A 7 8.99 7.69 -2.50
CA TRP A 7 7.86 7.05 -3.17
C TRP A 7 7.29 5.93 -2.30
N MET A 8 6.00 5.69 -2.47
CA MET A 8 5.31 4.54 -1.90
C MET A 8 4.47 3.88 -2.98
N ARG A 9 4.58 2.55 -3.10
CA ARG A 9 3.77 1.74 -4.00
C ARG A 9 2.94 0.75 -3.22
N ILE A 10 1.63 0.80 -3.42
CA ILE A 10 0.66 -0.13 -2.85
C ILE A 10 0.04 -0.96 -3.98
N SER A 11 0.15 -2.27 -3.90
CA SER A 11 -0.44 -3.22 -4.86
C SER A 11 -1.49 -4.08 -4.17
N ILE A 12 -2.74 -3.98 -4.62
CA ILE A 12 -3.87 -4.75 -4.10
C ILE A 12 -4.27 -5.78 -5.16
N SER A 13 -4.41 -7.04 -4.74
CA SER A 13 -4.96 -8.12 -5.55
C SER A 13 -6.16 -8.74 -4.85
N GLY A 14 -7.28 -8.85 -5.56
CA GLY A 14 -8.48 -9.53 -5.08
C GLY A 14 -8.41 -11.04 -5.35
N HIS A 15 -8.79 -11.84 -4.35
CA HIS A 15 -8.87 -13.29 -4.43
C HIS A 15 -10.20 -13.79 -3.85
N PRO A 16 -10.66 -15.02 -4.17
CA PRO A 16 -11.81 -15.60 -3.49
C PRO A 16 -11.59 -15.69 -1.97
N GLY A 17 -12.35 -14.92 -1.19
CA GLY A 17 -12.32 -14.93 0.27
C GLY A 17 -11.22 -14.08 0.93
N TYR A 18 -10.39 -13.35 0.17
CA TYR A 18 -9.45 -12.38 0.73
C TYR A 18 -8.93 -11.40 -0.33
N ALA A 19 -8.31 -10.31 0.12
CA ALA A 19 -7.51 -9.43 -0.72
C ALA A 19 -6.09 -9.36 -0.14
N ARG A 20 -5.09 -9.37 -1.01
CA ARG A 20 -3.69 -9.21 -0.62
C ARG A 20 -3.21 -7.83 -1.03
N MET A 21 -2.75 -7.06 -0.05
CA MET A 21 -2.16 -5.74 -0.22
C MET A 21 -0.66 -5.82 0.08
N HIS A 22 0.17 -5.49 -0.91
CA HIS A 22 1.61 -5.37 -0.75
C HIS A 22 1.99 -3.90 -0.82
N THR A 23 2.76 -3.43 0.16
CA THR A 23 3.26 -2.06 0.20
C THR A 23 4.78 -2.09 0.13
N SER A 24 5.35 -1.19 -0.66
CA SER A 24 6.80 -0.94 -0.76
C SER A 24 7.05 0.56 -0.76
N THR A 25 8.16 1.00 -0.17
CA THR A 25 8.51 2.43 -0.03
C THR A 25 10.01 2.59 0.10
N ASN A 26 10.57 3.69 -0.43
CA ASN A 26 11.95 4.13 -0.16
C ASN A 26 12.02 5.29 0.86
N ASP A 27 10.88 5.62 1.48
CA ASP A 27 10.77 6.73 2.46
C ASP A 27 11.48 6.43 3.80
N ASN A 28 12.02 5.22 3.98
CA ASN A 28 12.67 4.86 5.23
C ASN A 28 13.88 5.74 5.56
N LEU A 29 14.57 6.26 4.55
CA LEU A 29 15.68 7.21 4.74
C LEU A 29 15.23 8.57 5.27
N ASP A 30 14.10 9.10 4.78
CA ASP A 30 13.52 10.37 5.28
C ASP A 30 13.11 10.24 6.76
N ARG A 31 12.71 9.02 7.15
CA ARG A 31 12.34 8.68 8.53
C ARG A 31 13.54 8.25 9.41
N GLY A 32 14.77 8.28 8.88
CA GLY A 32 16.00 7.98 9.62
C GLY A 32 16.27 6.50 9.88
N TYR A 33 15.61 5.58 9.16
CA TYR A 33 15.89 4.16 9.22
C TYR A 33 17.16 3.80 8.42
N PRO A 34 17.90 2.75 8.82
CA PRO A 34 19.17 2.37 8.19
C PRO A 34 19.01 1.68 6.81
N SER A 35 17.78 1.36 6.40
CA SER A 35 17.46 0.70 5.14
C SER A 35 16.88 1.69 4.13
N GLU A 36 17.32 1.64 2.88
CA GLU A 36 16.80 2.50 1.82
C GLU A 36 15.33 2.19 1.50
N ASP A 37 14.98 0.90 1.44
CA ASP A 37 13.64 0.43 1.11
C ASP A 37 13.00 -0.38 2.25
N ALA A 38 11.68 -0.27 2.40
CA ALA A 38 10.85 -1.16 3.19
C ALA A 38 9.70 -1.74 2.37
N ALA A 39 9.32 -2.98 2.70
CA ALA A 39 8.14 -3.61 2.14
C ALA A 39 7.43 -4.51 3.16
N TRP A 40 6.11 -4.57 3.07
CA TRP A 40 5.28 -5.44 3.90
C TRP A 40 4.02 -5.88 3.15
N THR A 41 3.39 -6.97 3.63
CA THR A 41 2.20 -7.53 3.00
C THR A 41 1.11 -7.75 4.05
N HIS A 42 -0.11 -7.32 3.72
CA HIS A 42 -1.31 -7.58 4.49
C HIS A 42 -2.27 -8.47 3.70
N GLU A 43 -2.87 -9.44 4.39
CA GLU A 43 -4.02 -10.18 3.88
C GLU A 43 -5.27 -9.75 4.63
N LEU A 44 -6.21 -9.16 3.89
CA LEU A 44 -7.48 -8.69 4.41
C LEU A 44 -8.55 -9.70 4.03
N ARG A 45 -9.18 -10.30 5.04
CA ARG A 45 -10.35 -11.17 4.87
C ARG A 45 -11.64 -10.37 5.05
N PRO A 46 -12.76 -10.83 4.45
CA PRO A 46 -14.09 -10.34 4.79
C PRO A 46 -14.33 -10.43 6.30
N THR A 47 -15.05 -9.44 6.83
CA THR A 47 -15.58 -9.46 8.20
C THR A 47 -17.07 -9.09 8.15
N GLU A 48 -17.80 -9.27 9.25
CA GLU A 48 -19.22 -8.91 9.31
C GLU A 48 -19.46 -7.42 8.98
N HIS A 49 -18.58 -6.54 9.43
CA HIS A 49 -18.66 -5.09 9.15
C HIS A 49 -18.06 -4.69 7.79
N HIS A 50 -17.19 -5.53 7.22
CA HIS A 50 -16.57 -5.30 5.91
C HIS A 50 -16.63 -6.59 5.08
N PRO A 51 -17.78 -6.92 4.48
CA PRO A 51 -17.99 -8.19 3.78
C PRO A 51 -17.19 -8.28 2.47
N ASP A 52 -16.73 -7.15 1.94
CA ASP A 52 -15.88 -7.11 0.76
C ASP A 52 -14.41 -6.85 1.17
N ALA A 53 -13.59 -7.90 1.03
CA ALA A 53 -12.16 -7.84 1.30
C ALA A 53 -11.41 -6.84 0.41
N LEU A 54 -11.82 -6.70 -0.86
CA LEU A 54 -11.19 -5.79 -1.81
C LEU A 54 -11.53 -4.34 -1.47
N ALA A 55 -12.80 -4.05 -1.15
CA ALA A 55 -13.20 -2.73 -0.69
C ALA A 55 -12.45 -2.34 0.59
N ARG A 56 -12.35 -3.27 1.55
CA ARG A 56 -11.59 -3.06 2.80
C ARG A 56 -10.10 -2.80 2.54
N ALA A 57 -9.48 -3.53 1.61
CA ALA A 57 -8.08 -3.31 1.23
C ALA A 57 -7.87 -1.91 0.61
N ARG A 58 -8.81 -1.45 -0.22
CA ARG A 58 -8.78 -0.10 -0.82
C ARG A 58 -8.93 1.00 0.22
N GLU A 59 -9.84 0.83 1.17
CA GLU A 59 -10.02 1.75 2.29
C GLU A 59 -8.75 1.85 3.14
N HIS A 60 -8.16 0.70 3.48
CA HIS A 60 -6.92 0.62 4.25
C HIS A 60 -5.75 1.30 3.53
N ALA A 61 -5.60 1.06 2.22
CA ALA A 61 -4.60 1.75 1.40
C ALA A 61 -4.81 3.28 1.37
N GLY A 62 -6.05 3.76 1.40
CA GLY A 62 -6.38 5.17 1.52
C GLY A 62 -5.89 5.79 2.83
N ALA A 63 -6.09 5.09 3.95
CA ALA A 63 -5.63 5.54 5.27
C ALA A 63 -4.09 5.54 5.41
N SER A 64 -3.39 4.63 4.71
CA SER A 64 -1.92 4.61 4.70
C SER A 64 -1.27 5.79 3.98
N ARG A 65 -2.03 6.58 3.19
CA ARG A 65 -1.54 7.80 2.51
C ARG A 65 -1.36 9.00 3.44
N THR A 66 -1.87 8.92 4.67
CA THR A 66 -1.86 10.01 5.65
C THR A 66 -0.56 9.95 6.45
N GLY A 67 0.42 10.81 6.14
CA GLY A 67 1.58 10.96 7.02
C GLY A 67 2.86 11.52 6.40
N VAL A 68 2.98 11.61 5.07
CA VAL A 68 4.24 12.10 4.49
C VAL A 68 4.00 13.09 3.35
N SER A 69 4.40 14.33 3.60
CA SER A 69 4.41 15.40 2.60
C SER A 69 5.54 15.18 1.60
N GLY A 70 5.22 15.16 0.31
CA GLY A 70 6.22 15.06 -0.76
C GLY A 70 6.50 13.64 -1.29
N ILE A 71 5.87 12.60 -0.74
CA ILE A 71 5.93 11.24 -1.29
C ILE A 71 5.03 11.10 -2.52
N GLU A 72 5.57 10.53 -3.59
CA GLU A 72 4.79 10.03 -4.72
C GLU A 72 4.14 8.69 -4.36
N VAL A 73 2.80 8.66 -4.26
CA VAL A 73 2.06 7.41 -3.97
C VAL A 73 1.45 6.83 -5.25
N GLU A 74 1.82 5.59 -5.56
CA GLU A 74 1.21 4.79 -6.62
C GLU A 74 0.35 3.68 -6.00
N VAL A 75 -0.92 3.59 -6.40
CA VAL A 75 -1.80 2.49 -5.99
C VAL A 75 -2.24 1.71 -7.21
N TYR A 76 -2.08 0.39 -7.13
CA TYR A 76 -2.50 -0.56 -8.15
C TYR A 76 -3.57 -1.49 -7.56
N VAL A 77 -4.68 -1.67 -8.27
CA VAL A 77 -5.75 -2.62 -7.93
C VAL A 77 -5.87 -3.60 -9.08
N ASN A 78 -5.64 -4.89 -8.81
CA ASN A 78 -5.61 -5.95 -9.82
C ASN A 78 -4.71 -5.61 -11.01
N GLY A 79 -3.57 -4.98 -10.74
CA GLY A 79 -2.59 -4.54 -11.76
C GLY A 79 -2.90 -3.22 -12.45
N GLN A 80 -4.06 -2.59 -12.20
CA GLN A 80 -4.42 -1.29 -12.77
C GLN A 80 -4.14 -0.16 -11.79
N ARG A 81 -3.49 0.92 -12.26
CA ARG A 81 -3.25 2.11 -11.44
C ARG A 81 -4.56 2.86 -11.19
N VAL A 82 -4.79 3.32 -9.96
CA VAL A 82 -6.00 4.05 -9.52
C VAL A 82 -5.69 5.35 -8.78
#